data_AF-A0A1V4RMK3-F1
#
_entry.id   AF-A0A1V4RMK3-F1
#
_cell.length_a   1.000
_cell.length_b   1.000
_cell.length_c   1.000
_cell.angle_alpha   90.00
_cell.angle_beta   90.00
_cell.angle_gamma   90.00
#
_symmetry.space_group_name_H-M   'P 1'
#
loop_
_entity.id
_entity.type
_entity.pdbx_description
1 polymer ?
#
loop_
_entity_poly.entity_id
_entity_poly.type
_entity_poly.pdbx_seq_one_letter_code
_entity_poly.pdbx_strand_id
1 'polypeptide(L)' 'KASRDGRYLTGGVLPGAYFVWAFWDRNGNGKQDYGSPAPYQPAEPVTGSVGTVLVRSGWTTEKVDLKF' A
#
# COMPACT_ATOMS: atom_id res chain seq x y z
N LYS A 1 9.22 5.77 -0.39
CA LYS A 1 8.60 6.70 -1.37
C LYS A 1 8.29 5.90 -2.63
N ALA A 2 7.09 6.03 -3.20
CA ALA A 2 6.75 5.33 -4.43
C ALA A 2 7.55 5.90 -5.60
N SER A 3 8.10 5.04 -6.46
CA SER A 3 8.68 5.42 -7.73
C SER A 3 7.60 5.59 -8.80
N ARG A 4 7.96 6.23 -9.93
CA ARG A 4 7.03 6.48 -11.04
C ARG A 4 6.47 5.21 -11.69
N ASP A 5 7.17 4.09 -11.55
CA ASP A 5 6.77 2.77 -12.05
C ASP A 5 5.98 1.95 -11.01
N GLY A 6 5.50 2.58 -9.94
CA GLY A 6 4.64 1.95 -8.94
C GLY A 6 5.37 1.10 -7.90
N ARG A 7 6.71 0.98 -7.97
CA ARG A 7 7.48 0.28 -6.94
C ARG A 7 7.55 1.11 -5.66
N TYR A 8 7.55 0.43 -4.53
CA TYR A 8 7.65 1.07 -3.22
C TYR A 8 8.72 0.37 -2.38
N LEU A 9 9.60 1.18 -1.78
CA LEU A 9 10.53 0.72 -0.77
C LEU A 9 10.10 1.25 0.59
N THR A 10 9.87 0.32 1.52
CA THR A 10 9.82 0.61 2.95
C THR A 10 11.24 0.74 3.47
N GLY A 11 11.46 1.57 4.49
CA GLY A 11 12.70 1.51 5.28
C GLY A 11 12.78 0.21 6.08
N GLY A 12 13.75 0.15 7.01
CA GLY A 12 13.84 -0.97 7.96
C GLY A 12 12.56 -1.12 8.76
N VAL A 13 11.89 -2.25 8.61
CA VAL A 13 10.75 -2.69 9.42
C VAL A 13 11.20 -3.83 10.32
N LEU A 14 10.57 -3.98 11.49
CA LEU A 14 10.89 -5.08 12.40
C LEU A 14 10.54 -6.43 11.75
N PRO A 15 11.23 -7.52 12.12
CA PRO A 15 10.84 -8.86 11.70
C PRO A 15 9.43 -9.19 12.20
N GLY A 16 8.61 -9.81 11.34
CA GLY A 16 7.23 -10.13 11.67
C GLY A 16 6.36 -10.50 10.46
N ALA A 17 5.10 -10.83 10.73
CA ALA A 17 4.09 -11.04 9.71
C ALA A 17 3.31 -9.73 9.50
N TYR A 18 3.25 -9.26 8.26
CA TYR A 18 2.61 -7.99 7.90
C TYR A 18 1.49 -8.21 6.88
N PHE A 19 0.45 -7.41 6.99
CA PHE A 19 -0.45 -7.15 5.86
C PHE A 19 0.05 -5.91 5.14
N VAL A 20 0.18 -6.02 3.82
CA VAL A 20 0.60 -4.90 2.98
C VAL A 20 -0.61 -4.44 2.19
N TRP A 21 -0.92 -3.16 2.22
CA TRP A 21 -2.02 -2.58 1.48
C TRP A 21 -1.59 -1.25 0.85
N ALA A 22 -2.30 -0.85 -0.20
CA ALA A 22 -2.06 0.38 -0.93
C ALA A 22 -3.38 0.95 -1.43
N PHE A 23 -3.40 2.27 -1.63
CA PHE A 23 -4.51 2.97 -2.24
C PHE A 23 -4.03 3.74 -3.46
N TRP A 24 -4.92 3.95 -4.44
CA TRP A 24 -4.63 4.80 -5.58
C TRP A 24 -4.98 6.25 -5.23
N ASP A 25 -3.95 7.02 -4.89
CA ASP A 25 -4.00 8.48 -4.70
C ASP A 25 -4.33 9.17 -6.03
N ARG A 26 -5.62 9.40 -6.30
CA ARG A 26 -6.11 9.96 -7.57
C ARG A 26 -5.99 11.47 -7.61
N ASN A 27 -5.96 12.14 -6.45
CA ASN A 27 -5.89 13.60 -6.37
C ASN A 27 -4.49 14.13 -5.99
N GLY A 28 -3.54 13.24 -5.69
CA GLY A 28 -2.14 13.56 -5.41
C GLY A 28 -1.89 14.16 -4.04
N ASN A 29 -2.78 13.95 -3.06
CA ASN A 29 -2.70 14.58 -1.74
C ASN A 29 -1.86 13.76 -0.73
N GLY A 30 -1.41 12.56 -1.11
CA GLY A 30 -0.61 11.65 -0.29
C GLY A 30 -1.37 10.97 0.85
N LYS A 31 -2.70 11.04 0.86
CA LYS A 31 -3.58 10.46 1.87
C LYS A 31 -4.67 9.64 1.18
N GLN A 32 -5.13 8.60 1.87
CA GLN A 32 -6.29 7.87 1.40
C GLN A 32 -7.55 8.70 1.62
N ASP A 33 -8.28 9.00 0.55
CA ASP A 33 -9.60 9.60 0.65
C ASP A 33 -10.69 8.54 0.73
N TYR A 34 -11.48 8.60 1.80
CA TYR A 34 -12.62 7.69 2.03
C TYR A 34 -13.91 8.11 1.32
N GLY A 35 -13.88 9.24 0.60
CA GLY A 35 -15.05 9.81 -0.05
C GLY A 35 -16.05 10.41 0.93
N SER A 36 -17.24 10.74 0.42
CA SER A 36 -18.37 11.27 1.19
C SER A 36 -19.69 10.80 0.59
N PRO A 37 -20.69 10.43 1.40
CA PRO A 37 -22.03 10.13 0.90
C PRO A 37 -22.80 11.40 0.46
N ALA A 38 -22.48 12.58 1.03
CA ALA A 38 -23.16 13.84 0.72
C ALA A 38 -22.24 15.07 0.94
N PRO A 39 -21.90 15.86 -0.10
CA PRO A 39 -22.12 15.56 -1.52
C PRO A 39 -21.39 14.26 -1.92
N TYR A 40 -21.93 13.51 -2.88
CA TYR A 40 -21.34 12.23 -3.27
C TYR A 40 -19.92 12.41 -3.83
N GLN A 41 -18.96 11.75 -3.18
CA GLN A 41 -17.57 11.65 -3.61
C GLN A 41 -17.12 10.20 -3.40
N PRO A 42 -16.62 9.51 -4.44
CA PRO A 42 -16.19 8.13 -4.30
C PRO A 42 -14.91 8.04 -3.47
N ALA A 43 -14.82 7.01 -2.62
CA ALA A 43 -13.56 6.63 -1.98
C ALA A 43 -12.51 6.25 -3.02
N GLU A 44 -11.24 6.39 -2.66
CA GLU A 44 -10.13 5.90 -3.47
C GLU A 44 -10.06 4.37 -3.49
N PRO A 45 -9.72 3.77 -4.65
CA PRO A 45 -9.49 2.34 -4.74
C PRO A 45 -8.39 1.88 -3.79
N VAL A 46 -8.61 0.74 -3.11
CA VAL A 46 -7.66 0.12 -2.18
C VAL A 46 -7.43 -1.33 -2.59
N THR A 47 -6.20 -1.80 -2.43
CA THR A 47 -5.80 -3.20 -2.60
C THR A 47 -4.90 -3.66 -1.46
N GLY A 48 -4.76 -4.98 -1.30
CA GLY A 48 -3.94 -5.59 -0.27
C GLY A 48 -3.33 -6.93 -0.68
N SER A 49 -2.35 -7.37 0.10
CA SER A 49 -1.71 -8.67 -0.07
C SER A 49 -2.72 -9.80 0.19
N VAL A 50 -2.70 -10.83 -0.64
CA VAL A 50 -3.61 -11.99 -0.55
C VAL A 50 -3.44 -12.75 0.78
N GLY A 51 -2.29 -12.60 1.44
CA GLY A 51 -2.03 -13.12 2.78
C GLY A 51 -0.98 -12.28 3.50
N THR A 52 -0.38 -12.87 4.53
CA THR A 52 0.68 -12.21 5.30
C THR A 52 2.01 -12.27 4.56
N VAL A 53 2.70 -11.13 4.53
CA VAL A 53 4.08 -11.01 4.09
C VAL A 53 5.00 -11.22 5.29
N LEU A 54 5.86 -12.24 5.22
CA LEU A 54 6.84 -12.51 6.27
C LEU A 54 8.11 -11.70 6.05
N VAL A 55 8.45 -10.86 7.02
CA VAL A 55 9.69 -10.09 7.07
C VAL A 55 10.64 -10.74 8.08
N ARG A 56 11.88 -10.99 7.66
CA ARG A 56 12.92 -11.62 8.48
C ARG A 56 14.09 -10.66 8.68
N SER A 57 14.70 -10.68 9.86
CA SER A 57 15.88 -9.86 10.16
C SER A 57 17.03 -10.17 9.21
N GLY A 58 17.62 -9.14 8.61
CA GLY A 58 18.77 -9.29 7.71
C GLY A 58 18.42 -9.78 6.30
N TRP A 59 17.13 -9.92 5.95
CA TRP A 59 16.68 -10.31 4.62
C TRP A 59 15.86 -9.19 3.97
N THR A 60 16.07 -8.98 2.67
CA THR A 60 15.19 -8.15 1.85
C THR A 60 13.97 -8.97 1.44
N THR A 61 12.77 -8.52 1.81
CA THR A 61 11.52 -9.06 1.26
C THR A 61 11.15 -8.26 0.01
N GLU A 62 11.03 -8.94 -1.12
CA GLU A 62 10.73 -8.35 -2.43
C GLU A 62 9.61 -9.11 -3.15
N LYS A 63 9.18 -8.61 -4.31
CA LYS A 63 8.12 -9.21 -5.15
C LYS A 63 6.79 -9.39 -4.42
N VAL A 64 6.46 -8.43 -3.56
CA VAL A 64 5.13 -8.30 -2.96
C VAL A 64 4.26 -7.53 -3.94
N ASP A 65 3.59 -8.26 -4.83
CA ASP A 65 2.75 -7.66 -5.87
C ASP A 65 1.33 -7.43 -5.34
N LEU A 66 0.88 -6.17 -5.45
CA LEU A 66 -0.50 -5.77 -5.17
C LEU A 66 -1.24 -5.54 -6.49
N LYS A 67 -2.50 -5.93 -6.57
CA LYS A 67 -3.32 -5.82 -7.79
C LYS A 67 -4.49 -4.86 -7.56
N PHE A 68 -4.55 -3.79 -8.33
CA PHE A 68 -5.70 -2.87 -8.37
C PHE A 68 -6.75 -3.35 -9.36
#